data_AF-A0A0F6MQX5-F1
#
_entry.id   AF-A0A0F6MQX5-F1
#
_cell.length_a   1.000
_cell.length_b   1.000
_cell.length_c   1.000
_cell.angle_alpha   90.00
_cell.angle_beta   90.00
_cell.angle_gamma   90.00
#
_symmetry.space_group_name_H-M   'P 1'
#
loop_
_entity.id
_entity.type
_entity.pdbx_description
1 polymer ?
#
loop_
_entity_poly.entity_id
_entity_poly.type
_entity_poly.pdbx_seq_one_letter_code
_entity_poly.pdbx_strand_id
1 'polypeptide(L)'
;MYKKTIVIFMMLFGVLVVLASCNEDGNTNTSKQVKNAKPWPSDYFQYELTGDGTGVVITGFRQEAYEEKANSQGKMLYMPKSNVLYFPAEIENLPVKGICFTQKRMSRLANENGDGDEIPWDLVIIPDTVEFVTSTYNVNIVRICAKKIVPGKKAVYGYGNEKGLSSKKPYPNNPDYEFFFLEEFVVPDTVKQKLGAYYAFNGTTVIIPDRIEELKDFSSDTLKSITFPKNLKKIKGNYGEGFSYCRNLTEIIIPDEIKQIEFDWCSFKDTHLTLKTQAKLKELGYTGSF
;
A
#
# COMPACT_ATOMS: atom_id res chain seq x y z
N MET A 1 47.26 19.81 9.35
CA MET A 1 46.64 19.91 8.02
C MET A 1 45.75 18.70 7.80
N TYR A 2 44.45 18.94 7.61
CA TYR A 2 43.40 17.93 7.58
C TYR A 2 43.65 16.83 6.53
N LYS A 3 43.68 15.57 6.98
CA LYS A 3 43.50 14.39 6.12
C LYS A 3 42.04 14.37 5.67
N LYS A 4 41.80 14.56 4.36
CA LYS A 4 40.50 14.29 3.75
C LYS A 4 40.24 12.79 3.85
N THR A 5 39.28 12.41 4.69
CA THR A 5 38.70 11.07 4.68
C THR A 5 37.94 10.91 3.37
N ILE A 6 38.49 10.12 2.45
CA ILE A 6 37.78 9.61 1.28
C ILE A 6 36.81 8.57 1.80
N VAL A 7 35.52 8.91 1.87
CA VAL A 7 34.46 7.93 2.09
C VAL A 7 34.25 7.23 0.75
N ILE A 8 34.91 6.09 0.58
CA ILE A 8 34.65 5.16 -0.53
C ILE A 8 33.31 4.50 -0.21
N PHE A 9 32.25 4.93 -0.88
CA PHE A 9 30.97 4.21 -0.89
C PHE A 9 31.18 2.98 -1.79
N MET A 10 31.59 1.86 -1.19
CA MET A 10 31.65 0.58 -1.88
C MET A 10 30.22 0.21 -2.28
N MET A 11 29.94 0.22 -3.59
CA MET A 11 28.78 -0.42 -4.19
C MET A 11 28.85 -1.92 -3.88
N LEU A 12 28.22 -2.34 -2.79
CA LEU A 12 27.86 -3.73 -2.57
C LEU A 12 26.63 -4.00 -3.44
N PHE A 13 26.87 -4.59 -4.61
CA PHE A 13 25.91 -5.47 -5.28
C PHE A 13 25.57 -6.61 -4.31
N GLY A 14 24.64 -6.34 -3.40
CA GLY A 14 24.12 -7.28 -2.43
C GLY A 14 22.60 -7.23 -2.55
N VAL A 15 22.06 -8.19 -3.27
CA VAL A 15 20.65 -8.56 -3.30
C VAL A 15 20.11 -8.59 -1.87
N LEU A 16 19.46 -7.51 -1.43
CA LEU A 16 18.53 -7.57 -0.30
C LEU A 16 17.12 -7.62 -0.89
N VAL A 17 16.83 -8.73 -1.55
CA VAL A 17 15.44 -9.15 -1.67
C VAL A 17 15.05 -9.50 -0.24
N VAL A 18 14.12 -8.76 0.34
CA VAL A 18 13.34 -9.28 1.47
C VAL A 18 12.48 -10.39 0.87
N LEU A 19 13.11 -11.54 0.66
CA LEU A 19 12.42 -12.79 0.39
C LEU A 19 11.73 -13.12 1.71
N ALA A 20 10.41 -13.19 1.64
CA ALA A 20 9.67 -14.14 2.43
C ALA A 20 10.23 -15.55 2.14
N SER A 21 11.28 -15.93 2.86
CA SER A 21 11.76 -17.29 3.01
C SER A 21 12.55 -17.32 4.31
N CYS A 22 12.06 -18.11 5.25
CA CYS A 22 12.53 -18.35 6.61
C CYS A 22 13.95 -17.89 6.93
N ASN A 23 14.08 -16.88 7.80
CA ASN A 23 15.12 -16.85 8.82
C ASN A 23 14.55 -16.19 10.10
N GLU A 24 14.70 -16.92 11.20
CA GLU A 24 14.31 -16.53 12.54
C GLU A 24 15.24 -15.44 13.08
N ASP A 25 15.10 -14.20 12.63
CA ASP A 25 15.65 -13.03 13.34
C ASP A 25 14.55 -12.00 13.56
N GLY A 26 13.61 -12.39 14.42
CA GLY A 26 12.41 -11.63 14.77
C GLY A 26 12.70 -10.45 15.69
N ASN A 27 13.28 -9.37 15.16
CA ASN A 27 13.39 -8.12 15.90
C ASN A 27 12.92 -6.88 15.14
N THR A 28 11.84 -7.02 14.36
CA THR A 28 10.96 -5.89 14.04
C THR A 28 9.68 -6.01 14.86
N ASN A 29 9.14 -4.89 15.37
CA ASN A 29 7.85 -4.88 16.11
C ASN A 29 6.72 -5.53 15.31
N THR A 30 6.78 -5.48 13.97
CA THR A 30 5.86 -6.14 13.03
C THR A 30 5.91 -7.65 13.14
N SER A 31 7.11 -8.25 13.16
CA SER A 31 7.25 -9.70 13.33
C SER A 31 6.66 -10.21 14.66
N LYS A 32 6.76 -9.41 15.73
CA LYS A 32 6.17 -9.74 17.04
C LYS A 32 4.65 -9.57 17.06
N GLN A 33 4.11 -8.51 16.45
CA GLN A 33 2.66 -8.32 16.33
C GLN A 33 2.00 -9.38 15.45
N VAL A 34 2.61 -9.75 14.32
CA VAL A 34 2.11 -10.81 13.44
C VAL A 34 2.14 -12.17 14.15
N LYS A 35 3.21 -12.50 14.89
CA LYS A 35 3.35 -13.79 15.60
C LYS A 35 2.24 -14.05 16.63
N ASN A 36 1.71 -12.99 17.25
CA ASN A 36 0.68 -13.10 18.29
C ASN A 36 -0.74 -12.82 17.78
N ALA A 37 -0.89 -12.34 16.54
CA ALA A 37 -2.18 -12.06 15.96
C ALA A 37 -2.94 -13.35 15.65
N LYS A 38 -4.24 -13.37 15.94
CA LYS A 38 -5.16 -14.46 15.56
C LYS A 38 -6.17 -13.93 14.55
N PRO A 39 -6.61 -14.76 13.59
CA PRO A 39 -7.72 -14.39 12.72
C PRO A 39 -8.95 -14.03 13.53
N TRP A 40 -9.69 -13.03 13.06
CA TRP A 40 -10.95 -12.65 13.68
C TRP A 40 -11.99 -13.76 13.52
N PRO A 41 -12.88 -13.95 14.50
CA PRO A 41 -13.99 -14.89 14.38
C PRO A 41 -14.81 -14.63 13.12
N SER A 42 -15.25 -15.69 12.44
CA SER A 42 -16.12 -15.58 11.26
C SER A 42 -17.39 -14.77 11.53
N ASP A 43 -17.92 -14.85 12.76
CA ASP A 43 -19.13 -14.14 13.19
C ASP A 43 -18.97 -12.62 13.23
N TYR A 44 -17.76 -12.09 13.03
CA TYR A 44 -17.52 -10.66 12.88
C TYR A 44 -17.68 -10.19 11.42
N PHE A 45 -17.88 -11.11 10.47
CA PHE A 45 -17.90 -10.80 9.05
C PHE A 45 -19.25 -11.14 8.41
N GLN A 46 -19.67 -10.28 7.49
CA GLN A 46 -20.65 -10.62 6.47
C GLN A 46 -19.90 -11.32 5.35
N TYR A 47 -20.45 -12.41 4.84
CA TYR A 47 -19.80 -13.19 3.80
C TYR A 47 -20.82 -13.95 2.96
N GLU A 48 -20.41 -14.25 1.73
CA GLU A 48 -21.20 -14.94 0.72
C GLU A 48 -20.35 -16.02 0.04
N LEU A 49 -21.03 -16.97 -0.60
CA LEU A 49 -20.36 -17.97 -1.43
C LEU A 49 -19.87 -17.32 -2.74
N THR A 50 -18.65 -17.63 -3.14
CA THR A 50 -18.13 -17.30 -4.48
C THR A 50 -19.06 -17.81 -5.57
N GLY A 51 -19.09 -17.13 -6.73
CA GLY A 51 -20.01 -17.48 -7.82
C GLY A 51 -19.81 -18.89 -8.39
N ASP A 52 -18.64 -19.50 -8.21
CA ASP A 52 -18.34 -20.89 -8.61
C ASP A 52 -18.59 -21.92 -7.48
N GLY A 53 -18.95 -21.47 -6.28
CA GLY A 53 -19.23 -22.32 -5.13
C GLY A 53 -18.00 -22.87 -4.39
N THR A 54 -16.79 -22.43 -4.72
CA THR A 54 -15.54 -23.08 -4.26
C THR A 54 -14.84 -22.37 -3.09
N GLY A 55 -15.43 -21.30 -2.57
CA GLY A 55 -14.87 -20.50 -1.49
C GLY A 55 -15.79 -19.38 -1.04
N VAL A 56 -15.30 -18.57 -0.11
CA VAL A 56 -16.06 -17.50 0.55
C VAL A 56 -15.51 -16.12 0.15
N VAL A 57 -16.41 -15.16 -0.01
CA VAL A 57 -16.10 -13.73 -0.14
C VAL A 57 -16.59 -13.00 1.10
N ILE A 58 -15.69 -12.33 1.82
CA ILE A 58 -16.05 -11.45 2.93
C ILE A 58 -16.52 -10.12 2.34
N THR A 59 -17.76 -9.72 2.64
CA THR A 59 -18.43 -8.55 2.06
C THR A 59 -18.54 -7.35 3.02
N GLY A 60 -18.22 -7.56 4.29
CA GLY A 60 -18.26 -6.49 5.29
C GLY A 60 -18.10 -7.00 6.72
N PHE A 61 -18.30 -6.11 7.67
CA PHE A 61 -18.30 -6.42 9.09
C PHE A 61 -19.75 -6.55 9.60
N ARG A 62 -19.98 -7.47 10.54
CA ARG A 62 -21.24 -7.52 11.30
C ARG A 62 -21.14 -6.62 12.54
N GLN A 63 -22.27 -6.36 13.19
CA GLN A 63 -22.34 -5.51 14.38
C GLN A 63 -21.45 -6.04 15.52
N GLU A 64 -21.30 -7.36 15.61
CA GLU A 64 -20.47 -8.07 16.59
C GLU A 64 -18.99 -7.72 16.48
N ALA A 65 -18.54 -7.21 15.32
CA ALA A 65 -17.17 -6.72 15.12
C ALA A 65 -16.90 -5.39 15.85
N TYR A 66 -17.96 -4.66 16.22
CA TYR A 66 -17.90 -3.31 16.74
C TYR A 66 -18.17 -3.22 18.24
N GLU A 67 -17.59 -2.19 18.85
CA GLU A 67 -17.91 -1.67 20.17
C GLU A 67 -18.27 -0.19 20.07
N GLU A 68 -19.10 0.27 20.99
CA GLU A 68 -19.53 1.66 21.09
C GLU A 68 -18.56 2.47 21.95
N LYS A 69 -18.10 3.61 21.43
CA LYS A 69 -17.13 4.46 22.12
C LYS A 69 -17.46 5.94 21.97
N ALA A 70 -17.55 6.66 23.08
CA ALA A 70 -17.68 8.12 23.08
C ALA A 70 -16.36 8.79 22.65
N ASN A 71 -16.44 9.80 21.80
CA ASN A 71 -15.30 10.66 21.44
C ASN A 71 -15.22 11.92 22.33
N SER A 72 -14.18 12.73 22.14
CA SER A 72 -13.95 13.96 22.92
C SER A 72 -15.04 15.04 22.76
N GLN A 73 -15.88 14.91 21.73
CA GLN A 73 -17.04 15.78 21.49
C GLN A 73 -18.35 15.18 22.03
N GLY A 74 -18.28 14.06 22.77
CA GLY A 74 -19.45 13.36 23.31
C GLY A 74 -20.28 12.59 22.26
N LYS A 75 -19.79 12.44 21.02
CA LYS A 75 -20.46 11.64 19.98
C LYS A 75 -20.09 10.16 20.13
N MET A 76 -21.06 9.28 19.89
CA MET A 76 -20.83 7.83 19.85
C MET A 76 -20.22 7.43 18.50
N LEU A 77 -19.15 6.63 18.56
CA LEU A 77 -18.47 6.03 17.42
C LEU A 77 -18.53 4.51 17.55
N TYR A 78 -18.65 3.82 16.43
CA TYR A 78 -18.54 2.38 16.36
C TYR A 78 -17.12 2.01 15.94
N MET A 79 -16.36 1.46 16.88
CA MET A 79 -14.98 1.07 16.67
C MET A 79 -14.88 -0.44 16.56
N PRO A 80 -14.09 -0.98 15.63
CA PRO A 80 -13.78 -2.40 15.64
C PRO A 80 -13.08 -2.77 16.96
N LYS A 81 -13.46 -3.92 17.55
CA LYS A 81 -12.99 -4.42 18.85
C LYS A 81 -11.48 -4.65 18.97
N SER A 82 -10.76 -4.59 17.85
CA SER A 82 -9.30 -4.67 17.79
C SER A 82 -8.77 -3.69 16.76
N ASN A 83 -7.51 -3.29 16.92
CA ASN A 83 -6.78 -2.44 15.98
C ASN A 83 -6.01 -3.26 14.93
N VAL A 84 -5.97 -4.58 15.10
CA VAL A 84 -5.31 -5.52 14.20
C VAL A 84 -6.40 -6.30 13.48
N LEU A 85 -6.59 -6.05 12.18
CA LEU A 85 -7.54 -6.75 11.34
C LEU A 85 -6.84 -7.95 10.70
N TYR A 86 -7.16 -9.15 11.19
CA TYR A 86 -6.67 -10.39 10.60
C TYR A 86 -7.86 -11.16 10.04
N PHE A 87 -8.00 -11.17 8.72
CA PHE A 87 -9.05 -11.93 8.06
C PHE A 87 -8.84 -13.45 8.26
N PRO A 88 -9.91 -14.22 8.48
CA PRO A 88 -9.82 -15.67 8.48
C PRO A 88 -9.43 -16.20 7.10
N ALA A 89 -8.59 -17.24 7.07
CA ALA A 89 -8.24 -17.93 5.83
C ALA A 89 -9.34 -18.90 5.37
N GLU A 90 -10.24 -19.28 6.28
CA GLU A 90 -11.29 -20.26 6.07
C GLU A 90 -12.52 -19.87 6.90
N ILE A 91 -13.72 -20.04 6.32
CA ILE A 91 -15.01 -19.89 6.99
C ILE A 91 -15.84 -21.12 6.62
N GLU A 92 -16.41 -21.81 7.61
CA GLU A 92 -17.24 -23.01 7.39
C GLU A 92 -16.57 -24.10 6.53
N ASN A 93 -15.26 -24.34 6.73
CA ASN A 93 -14.44 -25.27 5.94
C ASN A 93 -14.27 -24.91 4.45
N LEU A 94 -14.62 -23.67 4.08
CA LEU A 94 -14.40 -23.14 2.74
C LEU A 94 -13.32 -22.05 2.78
N PRO A 95 -12.38 -22.03 1.82
CA PRO A 95 -11.32 -21.04 1.80
C PRO A 95 -11.91 -19.64 1.56
N VAL A 96 -11.42 -18.65 2.31
CA VAL A 96 -11.71 -17.24 2.02
C VAL A 96 -10.87 -16.85 0.82
N LYS A 97 -11.55 -16.70 -0.32
CA LYS A 97 -10.96 -16.35 -1.62
C LYS A 97 -11.04 -14.86 -1.92
N GLY A 98 -12.00 -14.16 -1.33
CA GLY A 98 -12.27 -12.77 -1.65
C GLY A 98 -12.50 -11.89 -0.43
N ILE A 99 -12.05 -10.64 -0.53
CA ILE A 99 -12.44 -9.55 0.37
C ILE A 99 -13.03 -8.44 -0.49
N CYS A 100 -14.29 -8.09 -0.26
CA CYS A 100 -15.02 -7.05 -0.98
C CYS A 100 -15.66 -6.09 0.02
N PHE A 101 -15.03 -4.95 0.30
CA PHE A 101 -15.59 -4.00 1.27
C PHE A 101 -16.49 -2.95 0.60
N THR A 102 -17.61 -2.64 1.25
CA THR A 102 -18.61 -1.66 0.80
C THR A 102 -18.30 -0.22 1.24
N GLN A 103 -17.25 -0.03 2.03
CA GLN A 103 -16.84 1.26 2.57
C GLN A 103 -15.93 2.03 1.59
N LYS A 104 -15.89 3.37 1.72
CA LYS A 104 -14.99 4.22 0.93
C LYS A 104 -13.53 3.82 1.05
N ARG A 105 -13.10 3.52 2.28
CA ARG A 105 -11.78 2.99 2.61
C ARG A 105 -11.93 1.96 3.71
N MET A 106 -11.12 0.92 3.68
CA MET A 106 -11.00 -0.04 4.79
C MET A 106 -10.21 0.61 5.93
N SER A 107 -10.91 1.33 6.80
CA SER A 107 -10.38 2.00 8.00
C SER A 107 -11.07 1.50 9.26
N ARG A 108 -10.65 1.99 10.44
CA ARG A 108 -11.29 1.65 11.71
C ARG A 108 -12.48 2.52 12.08
N LEU A 109 -12.72 3.62 11.38
CA LEU A 109 -13.89 4.45 11.64
C LEU A 109 -15.04 4.00 10.75
N ALA A 110 -16.14 3.57 11.37
CA ALA A 110 -17.43 3.48 10.71
C ALA A 110 -18.17 4.81 10.93
N ASN A 111 -18.03 5.77 10.02
CA ASN A 111 -18.97 6.88 9.92
C ASN A 111 -19.88 6.67 8.71
N GLU A 112 -21.18 6.85 8.91
CA GLU A 112 -22.21 6.70 7.88
C GLU A 112 -22.06 7.71 6.72
N ASN A 113 -21.38 8.83 6.98
CA ASN A 113 -21.22 9.94 6.02
C ASN A 113 -19.83 9.99 5.35
N GLY A 114 -18.86 9.16 5.76
CA GLY A 114 -17.50 9.21 5.20
C GLY A 114 -16.68 10.48 5.53
N ASP A 115 -17.19 11.35 6.41
CA ASP A 115 -16.59 12.63 6.82
C ASP A 115 -16.03 12.56 8.25
N GLY A 116 -14.70 12.61 8.37
CA GLY A 116 -13.93 12.56 9.62
C GLY A 116 -12.50 12.06 9.41
N ASP A 117 -11.59 12.37 10.34
CA ASP A 117 -10.20 11.88 10.30
C ASP A 117 -10.18 10.35 10.45
N GLU A 118 -9.88 9.62 9.37
CA GLU A 118 -9.85 8.17 9.37
C GLU A 118 -8.80 7.61 10.34
N ILE A 119 -9.17 6.56 11.09
CA ILE A 119 -8.23 5.88 11.98
C ILE A 119 -7.65 4.68 11.23
N PRO A 120 -6.33 4.65 10.96
CA PRO A 120 -5.71 3.49 10.32
C PRO A 120 -5.74 2.27 11.25
N TRP A 121 -5.84 1.09 10.66
CA TRP A 121 -5.52 -0.15 11.34
C TRP A 121 -4.05 -0.16 11.77
N ASP A 122 -3.74 -0.68 12.96
CA ASP A 122 -2.34 -0.86 13.35
C ASP A 122 -1.67 -1.92 12.46
N LEU A 123 -2.43 -2.94 12.07
CA LEU A 123 -2.00 -4.00 11.18
C LEU A 123 -3.20 -4.61 10.45
N VAL A 124 -3.07 -4.82 9.14
CA VAL A 124 -4.00 -5.63 8.34
C VAL A 124 -3.27 -6.87 7.84
N ILE A 125 -3.85 -8.05 8.04
CA ILE A 125 -3.31 -9.33 7.57
C ILE A 125 -4.32 -9.95 6.61
N ILE A 126 -3.91 -10.10 5.36
CA ILE A 126 -4.69 -10.74 4.29
C ILE A 126 -4.12 -12.15 4.08
N PRO A 127 -4.91 -13.21 4.31
CA PRO A 127 -4.45 -14.60 4.13
C PRO A 127 -4.00 -14.92 2.70
N ASP A 128 -3.08 -15.88 2.58
CA ASP A 128 -2.60 -16.37 1.27
C ASP A 128 -3.68 -17.13 0.45
N THR A 129 -4.81 -17.47 1.08
CA THR A 129 -5.99 -18.03 0.40
C THR A 129 -6.74 -16.97 -0.40
N VAL A 130 -6.57 -15.69 -0.08
CA VAL A 130 -7.26 -14.58 -0.74
C VAL A 130 -6.67 -14.37 -2.13
N GLU A 131 -7.52 -14.49 -3.13
CA GLU A 131 -7.23 -14.32 -4.55
C GLU A 131 -7.49 -12.88 -5.00
N PHE A 132 -8.44 -12.19 -4.37
CA PHE A 132 -8.74 -10.79 -4.69
C PHE A 132 -9.17 -9.96 -3.48
N VAL A 133 -8.83 -8.67 -3.54
CA VAL A 133 -9.32 -7.62 -2.65
C VAL A 133 -9.92 -6.51 -3.50
N THR A 134 -11.16 -6.13 -3.22
CA THR A 134 -11.95 -5.18 -4.01
C THR A 134 -12.86 -4.30 -3.15
N SER A 135 -13.46 -3.27 -3.75
CA SER A 135 -14.53 -2.47 -3.17
C SER A 135 -15.71 -2.29 -4.12
N THR A 136 -16.93 -2.23 -3.57
CA THR A 136 -18.14 -1.80 -4.30
C THR A 136 -18.46 -0.32 -4.14
N TYR A 137 -17.81 0.40 -3.22
CA TYR A 137 -18.05 1.83 -2.97
C TYR A 137 -17.58 2.70 -4.13
N ASN A 138 -16.28 2.60 -4.44
CA ASN A 138 -15.69 3.21 -5.60
C ASN A 138 -15.08 2.07 -6.38
N VAL A 139 -15.86 1.62 -7.34
CA VAL A 139 -15.54 0.40 -8.05
C VAL A 139 -14.18 0.51 -8.74
N ASN A 140 -13.68 1.70 -9.06
CA ASN A 140 -12.41 1.82 -9.76
C ASN A 140 -11.17 1.59 -8.88
N ILE A 141 -11.26 1.63 -7.54
CA ILE A 141 -10.04 1.66 -6.71
C ILE A 141 -10.25 1.16 -5.27
N VAL A 142 -9.33 0.31 -4.83
CA VAL A 142 -9.26 -0.26 -3.48
C VAL A 142 -8.50 0.66 -2.55
N ARG A 143 -9.12 1.07 -1.45
CA ARG A 143 -8.47 1.95 -0.46
C ARG A 143 -8.32 1.25 0.88
N ILE A 144 -7.09 1.13 1.37
CA ILE A 144 -6.78 0.50 2.67
C ILE A 144 -6.05 1.50 3.56
N CYS A 145 -6.58 1.74 4.75
CA CYS A 145 -5.99 2.65 5.73
C CYS A 145 -5.36 1.84 6.86
N ALA A 146 -4.03 1.73 6.86
CA ALA A 146 -3.31 0.94 7.83
C ALA A 146 -1.88 1.46 8.00
N LYS A 147 -1.35 1.34 9.22
CA LYS A 147 0.07 1.56 9.49
C LYS A 147 0.92 0.45 8.88
N LYS A 148 0.40 -0.78 8.86
CA LYS A 148 1.10 -1.96 8.32
C LYS A 148 0.12 -2.88 7.61
N ILE A 149 0.58 -3.48 6.52
CA ILE A 149 -0.20 -4.47 5.76
C ILE A 149 0.69 -5.66 5.47
N VAL A 150 0.19 -6.86 5.77
CA VAL A 150 0.70 -8.13 5.24
C VAL A 150 -0.22 -8.53 4.09
N PRO A 151 0.16 -8.26 2.84
CA PRO A 151 -0.67 -8.61 1.69
C PRO A 151 -0.67 -10.13 1.48
N GLY A 152 -1.80 -10.68 1.06
CA GLY A 152 -1.87 -12.09 0.67
C GLY A 152 -1.05 -12.32 -0.59
N LYS A 153 -0.24 -13.38 -0.63
CA LYS A 153 0.68 -13.64 -1.75
C LYS A 153 -0.01 -13.78 -3.11
N LYS A 154 -1.27 -14.22 -3.11
CA LYS A 154 -2.09 -14.41 -4.31
C LYS A 154 -3.08 -13.26 -4.55
N ALA A 155 -3.19 -12.33 -3.61
CA ALA A 155 -4.22 -11.31 -3.64
C ALA A 155 -3.95 -10.28 -4.74
N VAL A 156 -4.89 -10.16 -5.67
CA VAL A 156 -4.94 -9.06 -6.64
C VAL A 156 -5.82 -7.95 -6.07
N TYR A 157 -5.38 -6.70 -6.17
CA TYR A 157 -6.09 -5.54 -5.64
C TYR A 157 -6.61 -4.69 -6.80
N GLY A 158 -7.91 -4.39 -6.83
CA GLY A 158 -8.46 -3.51 -7.85
C GLY A 158 -9.98 -3.56 -7.96
N TYR A 159 -10.48 -3.20 -9.14
CA TYR A 159 -11.91 -3.07 -9.43
C TYR A 159 -12.67 -4.39 -9.34
N GLY A 160 -13.76 -4.38 -8.60
CA GLY A 160 -14.68 -5.50 -8.47
C GLY A 160 -16.10 -5.13 -8.08
N ASN A 161 -16.86 -6.19 -7.89
CA ASN A 161 -18.23 -6.29 -7.41
C ASN A 161 -18.27 -7.26 -6.22
N GLU A 162 -19.46 -7.51 -5.67
CA GLU A 162 -19.68 -8.41 -4.54
C GLU A 162 -19.16 -9.85 -4.73
N LYS A 163 -19.00 -10.30 -5.99
CA LYS A 163 -18.54 -11.65 -6.37
C LYS A 163 -17.09 -11.70 -6.86
N GLY A 164 -16.36 -10.59 -6.77
CA GLY A 164 -14.95 -10.49 -7.19
C GLY A 164 -14.71 -9.43 -8.26
N LEU A 165 -13.68 -9.59 -9.08
CA LEU A 165 -13.25 -8.49 -9.95
C LEU A 165 -14.22 -8.18 -11.11
N SER A 166 -14.20 -6.91 -11.52
CA SER A 166 -14.95 -6.16 -12.55
C SER A 166 -15.28 -6.88 -13.84
N SER A 167 -14.27 -7.56 -14.33
CA SER A 167 -14.04 -7.64 -15.77
C SER A 167 -13.52 -9.00 -16.18
N LYS A 168 -14.13 -9.53 -17.24
CA LYS A 168 -13.64 -10.66 -18.06
C LYS A 168 -12.33 -10.36 -18.83
N LYS A 169 -11.60 -9.29 -18.49
CA LYS A 169 -10.27 -9.01 -19.04
C LYS A 169 -9.25 -9.14 -17.91
N PRO A 170 -8.17 -9.91 -18.11
CA PRO A 170 -7.08 -9.93 -17.15
C PRO A 170 -6.47 -8.53 -17.17
N TYR A 171 -6.48 -7.83 -16.03
CA TYR A 171 -5.66 -6.64 -15.82
C TYR A 171 -4.45 -7.04 -14.97
N PRO A 172 -3.49 -7.83 -15.49
CA PRO A 172 -2.38 -8.32 -14.67
C PRO A 172 -1.42 -7.20 -14.24
N ASN A 173 -1.56 -5.99 -14.76
CA ASN A 173 -0.51 -4.98 -14.69
C ASN A 173 -0.99 -3.58 -14.30
N ASN A 174 -2.15 -3.38 -13.67
CA ASN A 174 -2.48 -2.07 -13.06
C ASN A 174 -3.20 -2.26 -11.74
N PRO A 175 -2.48 -2.34 -10.59
CA PRO A 175 -3.16 -2.24 -9.31
C PRO A 175 -3.77 -0.86 -9.19
N ASP A 176 -5.09 -0.85 -9.05
CA ASP A 176 -5.84 0.32 -8.61
C ASP A 176 -6.09 0.14 -7.12
N TYR A 177 -4.99 0.18 -6.36
CA TYR A 177 -5.04 0.34 -4.91
C TYR A 177 -4.41 1.66 -4.48
N GLU A 178 -4.91 2.17 -3.36
CA GLU A 178 -4.36 3.27 -2.61
C GLU A 178 -4.15 2.78 -1.17
N PHE A 179 -2.91 2.82 -0.70
CA PHE A 179 -2.60 2.57 0.69
C PHE A 179 -2.38 3.88 1.43
N PHE A 180 -3.04 4.03 2.57
CA PHE A 180 -2.99 5.22 3.39
C PHE A 180 -2.30 4.94 4.72
N PHE A 181 -1.47 5.89 5.18
CA PHE A 181 -0.86 5.92 6.52
C PHE A 181 0.18 4.83 6.82
N LEU A 182 0.67 4.13 5.80
CA LEU A 182 1.67 3.07 5.98
C LEU A 182 2.94 3.62 6.62
N GLU A 183 3.43 2.96 7.66
CA GLU A 183 4.73 3.20 8.30
C GLU A 183 5.84 2.32 7.68
N GLU A 184 5.44 1.25 6.98
CA GLU A 184 6.34 0.32 6.31
C GLU A 184 5.95 0.19 4.83
N PHE A 185 6.92 0.34 3.94
CA PHE A 185 6.69 0.20 2.51
C PHE A 185 6.55 -1.27 2.14
N VAL A 186 5.46 -1.62 1.46
CA VAL A 186 5.17 -2.98 1.03
C VAL A 186 4.61 -2.95 -0.38
N VAL A 187 5.06 -3.86 -1.24
CA VAL A 187 4.52 -4.07 -2.60
C VAL A 187 3.93 -5.47 -2.65
N PRO A 188 2.63 -5.65 -2.94
CA PRO A 188 2.08 -6.99 -3.08
C PRO A 188 2.82 -7.81 -4.16
N ASP A 189 3.02 -9.12 -3.93
CA ASP A 189 3.79 -9.99 -4.82
C ASP A 189 3.15 -10.17 -6.21
N THR A 190 1.84 -10.00 -6.27
CA THR A 190 1.04 -10.00 -7.50
C THR A 190 1.30 -8.76 -8.36
N VAL A 191 1.81 -7.66 -7.80
CA VAL A 191 2.15 -6.45 -8.54
C VAL A 191 3.37 -6.70 -9.41
N LYS A 192 3.21 -6.63 -10.73
CA LYS A 192 4.28 -6.86 -11.71
C LYS A 192 4.95 -5.58 -12.18
N GLN A 193 4.24 -4.72 -12.89
CA GLN A 193 4.84 -3.58 -13.62
C GLN A 193 4.43 -2.21 -13.10
N LYS A 194 3.24 -2.06 -12.52
CA LYS A 194 2.72 -0.76 -12.09
C LYS A 194 2.49 -0.77 -10.60
N LEU A 195 3.01 0.20 -9.89
CA LEU A 195 2.79 0.33 -8.45
C LEU A 195 1.49 1.11 -8.20
N GLY A 196 0.73 0.70 -7.18
CA GLY A 196 -0.42 1.48 -6.70
C GLY A 196 0.02 2.79 -6.04
N ALA A 197 -0.94 3.56 -5.56
CA ALA A 197 -0.66 4.83 -4.90
C ALA A 197 -0.44 4.66 -3.39
N TYR A 198 0.41 5.52 -2.81
CA TYR A 198 0.70 5.57 -1.38
C TYR A 198 0.44 6.99 -0.88
N TYR A 199 -0.50 7.15 0.05
CA TYR A 199 -0.87 8.44 0.60
C TYR A 199 -0.58 8.52 2.09
N ALA A 200 -0.12 9.70 2.53
CA ALA A 200 0.29 9.92 3.92
C ALA A 200 1.26 8.83 4.43
N PHE A 201 2.17 8.35 3.56
CA PHE A 201 3.18 7.37 3.94
C PHE A 201 4.07 7.97 5.02
N ASN A 202 4.28 7.25 6.11
CA ASN A 202 5.01 7.72 7.29
C ASN A 202 6.38 7.04 7.48
N GLY A 203 6.96 6.47 6.42
CA GLY A 203 8.32 5.95 6.43
C GLY A 203 9.33 6.95 5.85
N THR A 204 10.59 6.81 6.23
CA THR A 204 11.67 7.74 5.83
C THR A 204 12.40 7.35 4.56
N THR A 205 12.37 6.06 4.17
CA THR A 205 13.06 5.53 3.00
C THR A 205 12.19 4.50 2.28
N VAL A 206 12.31 4.46 0.95
CA VAL A 206 11.58 3.52 0.08
C VAL A 206 12.53 2.94 -0.96
N ILE A 207 12.54 1.61 -1.07
CA ILE A 207 13.24 0.87 -2.12
C ILE A 207 12.17 0.14 -2.93
N ILE A 208 12.03 0.54 -4.20
CA ILE A 208 11.03 -0.04 -5.09
C ILE A 208 11.63 -1.24 -5.84
N PRO A 209 10.94 -2.39 -5.90
CA PRO A 209 11.44 -3.55 -6.65
C PRO A 209 11.67 -3.25 -8.13
N ASP A 210 12.77 -3.74 -8.69
CA ASP A 210 13.18 -3.55 -10.09
C ASP A 210 12.13 -3.95 -11.14
N ARG A 211 11.18 -4.82 -10.80
CA ARG A 211 10.09 -5.23 -11.72
C ARG A 211 9.13 -4.09 -12.06
N ILE A 212 9.08 -3.06 -11.22
CA ILE A 212 8.19 -1.91 -11.38
C ILE A 212 8.71 -0.97 -12.48
N GLU A 213 7.83 -0.67 -13.43
CA GLU A 213 8.06 0.21 -14.57
C GLU A 213 7.26 1.52 -14.50
N GLU A 214 6.20 1.57 -13.68
CA GLU A 214 5.32 2.73 -13.53
C GLU A 214 5.04 3.01 -12.05
N LEU A 215 5.24 4.26 -11.64
CA LEU A 215 4.88 4.77 -10.32
C LEU A 215 3.68 5.70 -10.43
N LYS A 216 2.76 5.55 -9.46
CA LYS A 216 1.62 6.44 -9.27
C LYS A 216 1.93 7.50 -8.20
N ASP A 217 0.87 8.13 -7.70
CA ASP A 217 0.95 9.11 -6.62
C ASP A 217 1.57 8.51 -5.35
N PHE A 218 2.51 9.26 -4.80
CA PHE A 218 3.22 9.02 -3.56
C PHE A 218 3.20 10.33 -2.77
N SER A 219 2.55 10.31 -1.61
CA SER A 219 2.46 11.44 -0.69
C SER A 219 3.05 11.03 0.65
N SER A 220 3.93 11.86 1.18
CA SER A 220 4.61 11.61 2.45
C SER A 220 5.20 12.88 3.03
N ASP A 221 4.87 13.16 4.28
CA ASP A 221 5.52 14.23 5.04
C ASP A 221 6.82 13.77 5.71
N THR A 222 7.24 12.51 5.60
CA THR A 222 8.45 12.00 6.29
C THR A 222 9.47 11.32 5.38
N LEU A 223 9.11 10.99 4.14
CA LEU A 223 10.01 10.40 3.16
C LEU A 223 11.16 11.36 2.84
N LYS A 224 12.40 10.91 3.04
CA LYS A 224 13.62 11.70 2.79
C LYS A 224 14.37 11.26 1.55
N SER A 225 14.35 9.95 1.27
CA SER A 225 15.09 9.34 0.17
C SER A 225 14.30 8.20 -0.45
N ILE A 226 14.37 8.08 -1.77
CA ILE A 226 13.76 6.99 -2.55
C ILE A 226 14.75 6.47 -3.59
N THR A 227 14.78 5.14 -3.77
CA THR A 227 15.50 4.50 -4.87
C THR A 227 14.54 4.11 -5.97
N PHE A 228 14.74 4.66 -7.18
CA PHE A 228 13.96 4.26 -8.35
C PHE A 228 14.32 2.85 -8.79
N PRO A 229 13.33 2.06 -9.26
CA PRO A 229 13.60 0.74 -9.82
C PRO A 229 14.31 0.88 -11.16
N LYS A 230 15.24 -0.02 -11.50
CA LYS A 230 16.05 0.11 -12.73
C LYS A 230 15.26 0.15 -14.03
N ASN A 231 14.05 -0.43 -14.03
CA ASN A 231 13.17 -0.51 -15.19
C ASN A 231 12.10 0.60 -15.21
N LEU A 232 12.23 1.64 -14.38
CA LEU A 232 11.27 2.74 -14.33
C LEU A 232 11.18 3.45 -15.67
N LYS A 233 9.96 3.53 -16.21
CA LYS A 233 9.63 4.19 -17.48
C LYS A 233 8.70 5.37 -17.29
N LYS A 234 7.86 5.36 -16.23
CA LYS A 234 6.77 6.32 -16.07
C LYS A 234 6.55 6.70 -14.61
N ILE A 235 6.31 7.99 -14.37
CA ILE A 235 5.79 8.51 -13.12
C ILE A 235 4.55 9.33 -13.48
N LYS A 236 3.37 8.77 -13.18
CA LYS A 236 2.09 9.38 -13.53
C LYS A 236 1.11 9.32 -12.38
N GLY A 237 0.60 10.46 -11.98
CA GLY A 237 -0.40 10.53 -10.93
C GLY A 237 -1.81 10.26 -11.45
N ASN A 238 -2.71 9.80 -10.58
CA ASN A 238 -4.14 9.81 -10.89
C ASN A 238 -4.64 11.26 -11.04
N TYR A 239 -3.99 12.19 -10.33
CA TYR A 239 -4.23 13.64 -10.39
C TYR A 239 -3.02 14.42 -10.93
N GLY A 240 -2.03 13.72 -11.49
CA GLY A 240 -0.77 14.31 -11.96
C GLY A 240 0.30 14.54 -10.89
N GLU A 241 0.09 14.03 -9.68
CA GLU A 241 0.81 14.53 -8.49
C GLU A 241 2.13 13.79 -8.23
N GLY A 242 2.28 12.51 -8.59
CA GLY A 242 3.56 11.81 -8.53
C GLY A 242 4.17 11.88 -7.13
N PHE A 243 5.18 12.74 -6.91
CA PHE A 243 5.85 13.00 -5.64
C PHE A 243 5.65 14.44 -5.11
N SER A 244 4.70 15.22 -5.63
CA SER A 244 4.51 16.63 -5.26
C SER A 244 4.21 16.85 -3.77
N TYR A 245 3.62 15.85 -3.11
CA TYR A 245 3.35 15.86 -1.68
C TYR A 245 4.44 15.18 -0.86
N CYS A 246 5.64 15.01 -1.42
CA CYS A 246 6.82 14.53 -0.70
C CYS A 246 7.76 15.70 -0.34
N ARG A 247 7.28 16.66 0.46
CA ARG A 247 7.99 17.92 0.76
C ARG A 247 9.33 17.74 1.50
N ASN A 248 9.51 16.62 2.19
CA ASN A 248 10.76 16.28 2.88
C ASN A 248 11.70 15.41 2.04
N LEU A 249 11.31 15.06 0.81
CA LEU A 249 12.15 14.30 -0.12
C LEU A 249 13.28 15.20 -0.62
N THR A 250 14.50 14.87 -0.21
CA THR A 250 15.69 15.63 -0.59
C THR A 250 16.57 14.85 -1.57
N GLU A 251 16.45 13.53 -1.58
CA GLU A 251 17.29 12.64 -2.38
C GLU A 251 16.45 11.64 -3.19
N ILE A 252 16.87 11.41 -4.44
CA ILE A 252 16.39 10.32 -5.28
C ILE A 252 17.61 9.61 -5.84
N ILE A 253 17.73 8.31 -5.57
CA ILE A 253 18.75 7.46 -6.15
C ILE A 253 18.19 6.94 -7.49
N ILE A 254 18.80 7.40 -8.57
CA ILE A 254 18.41 7.10 -9.95
C ILE A 254 19.43 6.11 -10.52
N PRO A 255 19.03 4.85 -10.82
CA PRO A 255 19.91 3.89 -11.50
C PRO A 255 20.37 4.36 -12.88
N ASP A 256 21.59 3.99 -13.28
CA ASP A 256 22.22 4.40 -14.54
C ASP A 256 21.53 3.81 -15.79
N GLU A 257 20.74 2.75 -15.60
CA GLU A 257 19.95 2.07 -16.63
C GLU A 257 18.80 2.94 -17.13
N ILE A 258 18.30 3.87 -16.31
CA ILE A 258 17.19 4.75 -16.68
C ILE A 258 17.69 5.79 -17.70
N LYS A 259 17.12 5.76 -18.91
CA LYS A 259 17.47 6.71 -19.99
C LYS A 259 16.45 7.83 -20.17
N GLN A 260 15.18 7.55 -19.91
CA GLN A 260 14.09 8.50 -20.02
C GLN A 260 12.95 8.04 -19.10
N ILE A 261 12.23 9.00 -18.54
CA ILE A 261 10.99 8.75 -17.82
C ILE A 261 9.92 9.66 -18.41
N GLU A 262 8.72 9.09 -18.63
CA GLU A 262 7.52 9.88 -18.89
C GLU A 262 7.02 10.44 -17.55
N PHE A 263 7.01 11.76 -17.40
CA PHE A 263 6.55 12.46 -16.20
C PHE A 263 5.28 13.25 -16.48
N ASP A 264 4.46 13.42 -15.44
CA ASP A 264 3.51 14.53 -15.39
C ASP A 264 4.25 15.83 -15.02
N TRP A 265 3.72 16.97 -15.49
CA TRP A 265 4.37 18.27 -15.32
C TRP A 265 4.50 18.71 -13.85
N CYS A 266 3.73 18.13 -12.93
CA CYS A 266 3.80 18.43 -11.50
C CYS A 266 4.32 17.26 -10.65
N SER A 267 4.90 16.21 -11.25
CA SER A 267 5.39 15.03 -10.51
C SER A 267 6.38 15.32 -9.38
N PHE A 268 7.08 16.46 -9.38
CA PHE A 268 7.97 16.85 -8.28
C PHE A 268 7.74 18.28 -7.80
N LYS A 269 6.56 18.85 -8.07
CA LYS A 269 6.24 20.20 -7.64
C LYS A 269 6.25 20.31 -6.11
N ASP A 270 6.80 21.39 -5.56
CA ASP A 270 6.92 21.66 -4.13
C ASP A 270 7.82 20.66 -3.36
N THR A 271 8.73 19.97 -4.07
CA THR A 271 9.76 19.10 -3.48
C THR A 271 11.05 19.87 -3.19
N HIS A 272 11.78 19.45 -2.17
CA HIS A 272 13.06 20.07 -1.78
C HIS A 272 14.27 19.26 -2.23
N LEU A 273 14.20 18.71 -3.45
CA LEU A 273 15.26 17.89 -4.03
C LEU A 273 16.56 18.69 -4.19
N THR A 274 17.71 18.05 -3.98
CA THR A 274 19.01 18.72 -4.25
C THR A 274 19.14 19.13 -5.72
N LEU A 275 19.88 20.21 -6.00
CA LEU A 275 20.15 20.68 -7.37
C LEU A 275 20.73 19.59 -8.28
N LYS A 276 21.53 18.67 -7.72
CA LYS A 276 22.06 17.50 -8.45
C LYS A 276 20.94 16.57 -8.91
N THR A 277 20.02 16.25 -8.02
CA THR A 277 18.85 15.41 -8.34
C THR A 277 17.94 16.10 -9.34
N GLN A 278 17.68 17.39 -9.15
CA GLN A 278 16.87 18.21 -10.07
C GLN A 278 17.45 18.19 -11.49
N ALA A 279 18.75 18.46 -11.64
CA ALA A 279 19.43 18.40 -12.92
C ALA A 279 19.31 17.02 -13.57
N LYS A 280 19.46 15.95 -12.79
CA LYS A 280 19.34 14.58 -13.32
C LYS A 280 17.92 14.26 -13.80
N LEU A 281 16.89 14.69 -13.07
CA LEU A 281 15.49 14.52 -13.50
C LEU A 281 15.17 15.31 -14.77
N LYS A 282 15.76 16.51 -14.92
CA LYS A 282 15.65 17.31 -16.16
C LYS A 282 16.26 16.58 -17.35
N GLU A 283 17.44 15.96 -17.20
CA GLU A 283 18.05 15.11 -18.24
C GLU A 283 17.15 13.94 -18.64
N LEU A 284 16.41 13.36 -17.68
CA LEU A 284 15.50 12.24 -17.92
C LEU A 284 14.15 12.64 -18.53
N GLY A 285 13.89 13.94 -18.71
CA GLY A 285 12.69 14.46 -19.38
C GLY A 285 11.72 15.24 -18.48
N TYR A 286 12.03 15.50 -17.21
CA TYR A 286 11.12 16.24 -16.33
C TYR A 286 11.11 17.74 -16.65
N THR A 287 9.99 18.27 -17.11
CA THR A 287 9.86 19.69 -17.49
C THR A 287 9.27 20.58 -16.40
N GLY A 288 8.70 19.99 -15.34
CA GLY A 288 8.02 20.70 -14.25
C GLY A 288 8.91 21.50 -13.30
N SER A 289 8.26 22.18 -12.34
CA SER A 289 8.94 22.83 -11.22
C SER A 289 9.33 21.82 -10.14
N PHE A 290 10.30 22.19 -9.32
CA PHE A 290 10.59 21.51 -8.06
C PHE A 290 10.02 22.33 -6.93
#